data_AF-B9TDC5-F1
#
_entry.id   AF-B9TDC5-F1
#
_cell.length_a   1.000
_cell.length_b   1.000
_cell.length_c   1.000
_cell.angle_alpha   90.00
_cell.angle_beta   90.00
_cell.angle_gamma   90.00
#
_symmetry.space_group_name_H-M   'P 1'
#
loop_
_entity.id
_entity.type
_entity.pdbx_description
1 polymer ?
#
loop_
_entity_poly.entity_id
_entity_poly.type
_entity_poly.pdbx_seq_one_letter_code
_entity_poly.pdbx_strand_id
1 'polypeptide(L)'
;MELAKSAEKAWARTPLWKIAELLHKAAAILKEHKAPNAECLVKEIAKLAKDAFSEVVRSGDLISYTAEEGVRILGEGKFLVSDSFPGNERTKYCLTSKVYLHFYYFSVMVLLKNEQEKH
;
A
#
# COMPACT_ATOMS: atom_id res chain seq x y z
N MET A 1 2.57 18.98 11.13
CA MET A 1 3.36 18.13 10.20
C MET A 1 4.26 17.12 10.92
N GLU A 2 4.90 17.50 12.03
CA GLU A 2 5.81 16.60 12.77
C GLU A 2 5.13 15.34 13.34
N LEU A 3 3.88 15.43 13.78
CA LEU A 3 3.13 14.26 14.24
C LEU A 3 2.96 13.20 13.15
N ALA A 4 2.63 13.61 11.92
CA ALA A 4 2.48 12.69 10.79
C ALA A 4 3.80 11.99 10.44
N LYS A 5 4.90 12.73 10.39
CA LYS A 5 6.25 12.16 10.16
C LYS A 5 6.65 11.16 11.25
N SER A 6 6.30 11.43 12.51
CA SER A 6 6.61 10.54 13.62
C SER A 6 5.81 9.23 13.55
N ALA A 7 4.52 9.32 13.20
CA ALA A 7 3.61 8.18 13.08
C ALA A 7 3.92 7.31 11.85
N GLU A 8 4.45 7.91 10.78
CA GLU A 8 4.77 7.20 9.53
C GLU A 8 5.73 6.02 9.75
N LYS A 9 6.75 6.20 10.60
CA LYS A 9 7.71 5.12 10.93
C LYS A 9 7.02 3.94 11.61
N ALA A 10 6.03 4.19 12.46
CA ALA A 10 5.24 3.15 13.10
C ALA A 10 4.28 2.50 12.09
N TRP A 11 3.67 3.30 11.21
CA TRP A 11 2.79 2.82 10.15
C TRP A 11 3.50 1.88 9.18
N ALA A 12 4.69 2.23 8.70
CA ALA A 12 5.46 1.39 7.77
C ALA A 12 5.91 0.04 8.36
N ARG A 13 5.99 -0.07 9.70
CA ARG A 13 6.29 -1.33 10.40
C ARG A 13 5.04 -2.20 10.62
N THR A 14 3.86 -1.66 10.38
CA THR A 14 2.60 -2.38 10.56
C THR A 14 2.50 -3.43 9.46
N PRO A 15 2.19 -4.70 9.78
CA PRO A 15 2.10 -5.74 8.77
C PRO A 15 0.91 -5.50 7.83
N LEU A 16 1.06 -5.89 6.56
CA LEU A 16 0.11 -5.58 5.48
C LEU A 16 -1.33 -6.01 5.80
N TRP A 17 -1.51 -7.20 6.39
CA TRP A 17 -2.83 -7.70 6.76
C TRP A 17 -3.54 -6.81 7.79
N LYS A 18 -2.78 -6.18 8.70
CA LYS A 18 -3.32 -5.30 9.74
C LYS A 18 -3.75 -3.95 9.15
N ILE A 19 -2.98 -3.46 8.17
CA ILE A 19 -3.34 -2.28 7.40
C ILE A 19 -4.63 -2.53 6.61
N ALA A 20 -4.73 -3.69 5.94
CA ALA A 20 -5.95 -4.07 5.23
C ALA A 20 -7.16 -4.18 6.18
N GLU A 21 -7.00 -4.80 7.35
CA GLU A 21 -8.05 -4.86 8.38
C GLU A 21 -8.53 -3.45 8.80
N LEU A 22 -7.60 -2.51 9.00
CA LEU A 22 -7.93 -1.12 9.34
C LEU A 22 -8.69 -0.40 8.23
N LEU A 23 -8.27 -0.58 6.97
CA LEU A 23 -8.95 0.01 5.81
C LEU A 23 -10.36 -0.54 5.61
N HIS A 24 -10.55 -1.85 5.81
CA HIS A 24 -11.87 -2.47 5.77
C HIS A 24 -12.79 -1.97 6.89
N LYS A 25 -12.25 -1.78 8.10
CA LYS A 25 -13.01 -1.15 9.20
C LYS A 25 -13.42 0.28 8.86
N ALA A 26 -12.51 1.08 8.29
CA ALA A 26 -12.82 2.43 7.85
C ALA A 26 -13.91 2.44 6.76
N ALA A 27 -13.83 1.53 5.79
CA ALA A 27 -14.85 1.36 4.75
C ALA A 27 -16.21 0.95 5.33
N ALA A 28 -16.24 0.08 6.33
CA ALA A 28 -17.46 -0.34 7.01
C ALA A 28 -18.14 0.84 7.73
N ILE A 29 -17.36 1.60 8.52
CA ILE A 29 -17.84 2.81 9.22
C ILE A 29 -18.39 3.83 8.20
N LEU A 30 -17.69 4.04 7.09
CA LEU A 30 -18.13 4.97 6.05
C LEU A 30 -19.48 4.55 5.43
N LYS A 31 -19.67 3.25 5.19
CA LYS A 31 -20.91 2.68 4.65
C LYS A 31 -22.05 2.70 5.68
N GLU A 32 -21.75 2.53 6.97
CA GLU A 32 -22.72 2.64 8.06
C GLU A 32 -23.25 4.08 8.16
N HIS A 33 -22.36 5.07 8.10
CA HIS A 33 -22.68 6.50 8.16
C HIS A 33 -22.97 7.13 6.78
N LYS A 34 -23.39 6.34 5.79
CA LYS A 34 -23.62 6.84 4.42
C LYS A 34 -24.70 7.92 4.32
N ALA A 35 -25.77 7.83 5.11
CA ALA A 35 -26.86 8.80 5.10
C ALA A 35 -26.44 10.18 5.62
N PRO A 36 -25.85 10.32 6.82
CA PRO A 36 -25.39 11.63 7.30
C PRO A 36 -24.26 12.20 6.43
N ASN A 37 -23.35 11.37 5.92
CA ASN A 37 -22.28 11.83 5.04
C ASN A 37 -22.82 12.36 3.69
N ALA A 38 -23.81 11.67 3.11
CA ALA A 38 -24.46 12.14 1.89
C ALA A 38 -25.22 13.45 2.11
N GLU A 39 -25.88 13.63 3.26
CA GLU A 39 -26.55 14.88 3.60
C GLU A 39 -25.55 16.05 3.71
N CYS A 40 -24.40 15.84 4.35
CA CYS A 40 -23.33 16.83 4.40
C CYS A 40 -22.85 17.20 2.98
N LEU A 41 -22.61 16.22 2.11
CA LEU A 41 -22.20 16.47 0.72
C LEU A 41 -23.24 17.28 -0.06
N VAL A 42 -24.53 16.99 0.09
CA VAL A 42 -25.59 17.76 -0.57
C VAL A 42 -25.56 19.23 -0.11
N LYS A 43 -25.34 19.48 1.17
CA LYS A 43 -25.31 20.83 1.73
C LYS A 43 -24.04 21.60 1.36
N GLU A 44 -22.89 20.93 1.31
CA GLU A 44 -21.60 21.56 1.05
C GLU A 44 -21.37 21.90 -0.43
N ILE A 45 -21.71 20.97 -1.33
CA ILE A 45 -21.38 21.09 -2.77
C ILE A 45 -22.62 21.10 -3.68
N ALA A 46 -23.82 21.21 -3.11
CA ALA A 46 -25.09 21.23 -3.85
C ALA A 46 -25.29 20.03 -4.79
N LYS A 47 -24.72 18.87 -4.45
CA LYS A 47 -24.84 17.65 -5.27
C LYS A 47 -26.25 17.05 -5.13
N LEU A 48 -26.72 16.36 -6.17
CA LEU A 48 -27.98 15.62 -6.10
C LEU A 48 -27.89 14.53 -5.01
N ALA A 49 -28.89 14.43 -4.14
CA ALA A 49 -28.87 13.51 -2.99
C ALA A 49 -28.61 12.04 -3.36
N LYS A 50 -29.16 11.58 -4.50
CA LYS A 50 -28.91 10.22 -5.01
C LYS A 50 -27.45 10.01 -5.42
N ASP A 51 -26.83 11.03 -6.01
CA ASP A 51 -25.43 10.98 -6.46
C ASP A 51 -24.45 11.15 -5.30
N ALA A 52 -24.81 11.95 -4.29
CA ALA A 52 -24.05 12.05 -3.04
C ALA A 52 -24.05 10.71 -2.29
N PHE A 53 -25.20 10.03 -2.25
CA PHE A 53 -25.30 8.72 -1.63
C PHE A 53 -24.47 7.65 -2.36
N SER A 54 -24.57 7.62 -3.69
CA SER A 54 -23.79 6.68 -4.51
C SER A 54 -22.29 6.94 -4.41
N GLU A 55 -21.87 8.20 -4.26
CA GLU A 55 -20.47 8.59 -4.04
C GLU A 55 -19.91 8.06 -2.72
N VAL A 56 -20.65 8.17 -1.61
CA VAL A 56 -20.17 7.69 -0.30
C VAL A 56 -20.02 6.16 -0.32
N VAL A 57 -21.00 5.45 -0.90
CA VAL A 57 -20.93 3.99 -1.05
C VAL A 57 -19.75 3.59 -1.93
N ARG A 58 -19.62 4.23 -3.10
CA ARG A 58 -18.51 4.02 -4.03
C ARG A 58 -17.16 4.27 -3.35
N SER A 59 -17.03 5.31 -2.55
CA SER A 59 -15.80 5.61 -1.81
C SER A 59 -15.44 4.48 -0.85
N GLY A 60 -16.41 3.92 -0.14
CA GLY A 60 -16.20 2.74 0.71
C GLY A 60 -15.77 1.50 -0.07
N ASP A 61 -16.36 1.28 -1.25
CA ASP A 61 -15.96 0.18 -2.14
C ASP A 61 -14.54 0.37 -2.67
N LEU A 62 -14.16 1.58 -3.06
CA LEU A 62 -12.79 1.90 -3.50
C LEU A 62 -11.76 1.67 -2.40
N ILE A 63 -12.06 2.02 -1.14
CA ILE A 63 -11.16 1.75 0.00
C ILE A 63 -10.98 0.24 0.17
N SER A 64 -12.08 -0.52 0.13
CA SER A 64 -12.05 -1.98 0.28
C SER A 64 -11.25 -2.63 -0.85
N TYR A 65 -11.45 -2.19 -2.09
CA TYR A 65 -10.70 -2.65 -3.26
C TYR A 65 -9.21 -2.32 -3.14
N THR A 66 -8.88 -1.09 -2.74
CA THR A 66 -7.49 -0.64 -2.56
C THR A 66 -6.78 -1.41 -1.45
N ALA A 67 -7.49 -1.81 -0.39
CA ALA A 67 -6.92 -2.63 0.67
C ALA A 67 -6.45 -3.99 0.13
N GLU A 68 -7.29 -4.67 -0.66
CA GLU A 68 -6.97 -5.98 -1.25
C GLU A 68 -5.86 -5.88 -2.31
N GLU A 69 -5.96 -4.93 -3.22
CA GLU A 69 -4.93 -4.71 -4.24
C GLU A 69 -3.60 -4.27 -3.62
N GLY A 70 -3.65 -3.49 -2.55
CA GLY A 70 -2.47 -3.09 -1.78
C GLY A 70 -1.73 -4.29 -1.20
N VAL A 71 -2.44 -5.27 -0.65
CA VAL A 71 -1.84 -6.51 -0.13
C VAL A 71 -1.18 -7.32 -1.24
N ARG A 72 -1.82 -7.44 -2.42
CA ARG A 72 -1.24 -8.15 -3.57
C ARG A 72 0.02 -7.47 -4.08
N ILE A 73 -0.07 -6.17 -4.34
CA ILE A 73 1.01 -5.37 -4.95
C ILE A 73 2.22 -5.25 -4.02
N LEU A 74 2.01 -5.13 -2.70
CA LEU A 74 3.09 -5.01 -1.70
C LEU A 74 3.61 -6.37 -1.22
N GLY A 75 2.79 -7.42 -1.27
CA GLY A 75 3.19 -8.79 -0.98
C GLY A 75 4.05 -9.40 -2.09
N GLU A 76 3.91 -8.93 -3.32
CA GLU A 76 4.73 -9.36 -4.45
C GLU A 76 6.15 -8.75 -4.41
N GLY A 77 7.14 -9.62 -4.18
CA GLY A 77 8.55 -9.34 -4.41
C GLY A 77 9.00 -9.87 -5.77
N LYS A 78 9.89 -9.14 -6.46
CA LYS A 78 10.53 -9.62 -7.69
C LYS A 78 11.91 -10.18 -7.36
N PHE A 79 12.13 -11.45 -7.69
CA PHE A 79 13.45 -12.06 -7.65
C PHE A 79 14.11 -11.94 -9.02
N LEU A 80 15.32 -11.39 -9.04
CA LEU A 80 16.12 -11.15 -10.23
C LEU A 80 17.47 -11.86 -10.08
N VAL A 81 17.91 -12.50 -11.16
CA VAL A 81 19.21 -13.15 -11.25
C VAL A 81 20.09 -12.37 -12.21
N SER A 82 21.38 -12.23 -11.91
CA SER A 82 22.30 -11.37 -12.67
C SER A 82 22.55 -11.82 -14.11
N ASP A 83 22.38 -13.10 -14.43
CA ASP A 83 22.53 -13.68 -15.77
C ASP A 83 21.40 -13.29 -16.75
N SER A 84 20.33 -12.65 -16.24
CA SER A 84 19.26 -12.07 -17.07
C SER A 84 19.75 -10.88 -17.92
N PHE A 85 20.95 -10.35 -17.64
CA PHE A 85 21.58 -9.31 -18.44
C PHE A 85 22.86 -9.84 -19.11
N PRO A 86 23.06 -9.64 -20.43
CA PRO A 86 24.23 -10.15 -21.14
C PRO A 86 25.55 -9.65 -20.53
N GLY A 87 26.51 -10.57 -20.34
CA GLY A 87 27.85 -10.24 -19.81
C GLY A 87 28.00 -10.36 -18.29
N ASN A 88 26.99 -10.85 -17.56
CA ASN A 88 27.08 -11.15 -16.14
C ASN A 88 27.08 -12.66 -15.85
N GLU A 89 27.86 -13.06 -14.86
CA GLU A 89 27.84 -14.42 -14.30
C GLU A 89 26.69 -14.60 -13.30
N ARG A 90 26.29 -15.84 -13.05
CA ARG A 90 25.17 -16.21 -12.16
C ARG A 90 25.58 -16.19 -10.67
N THR A 91 26.26 -15.13 -10.25
CA THR A 91 26.85 -15.02 -8.90
C THR A 91 26.04 -14.12 -7.96
N LYS A 92 25.10 -13.33 -8.50
CA LYS A 92 24.35 -12.32 -7.73
C LYS A 92 22.84 -12.54 -7.82
N TYR A 93 22.18 -12.39 -6.69
CA TYR A 93 20.73 -12.37 -6.57
C TYR A 93 20.25 -10.99 -6.13
N CYS A 94 19.13 -10.55 -6.66
CA CYS A 94 18.48 -9.29 -6.29
C CYS A 94 17.03 -9.55 -5.94
N LEU A 95 16.65 -9.20 -4.70
CA LEU A 95 15.27 -9.20 -4.26
C LEU A 95 14.76 -7.75 -4.25
N THR A 96 13.75 -7.47 -5.07
CA THR A 96 13.12 -6.16 -5.12
C THR A 96 11.75 -6.24 -4.46
N SER A 97 11.46 -5.32 -3.55
CA SER A 97 10.14 -5.13 -2.94
C SER A 97 9.76 -3.66 -3.02
N LYS A 98 8.45 -3.36 -2.97
CA LYS A 98 7.96 -1.98 -2.94
C LYS A 98 8.04 -1.44 -1.51
N VAL A 99 8.48 -0.19 -1.38
CA VAL A 99 8.59 0.52 -0.10
C VAL A 99 7.82 1.82 -0.13
N TYR A 100 7.39 2.31 1.03
CA TYR A 100 6.71 3.59 1.14
C TYR A 100 7.66 4.75 0.81
N LEU A 101 7.18 5.74 0.05
CA LEU A 101 7.98 6.80 -0.58
C LEU A 101 8.91 7.56 0.38
N HIS A 102 8.48 7.80 1.62
CA HIS A 102 9.28 8.57 2.58
C HIS A 102 10.42 7.77 3.24
N PHE A 103 10.61 6.51 2.84
CA PHE A 103 11.82 5.71 3.10
C PHE A 103 12.89 5.85 1.99
N TYR A 104 12.85 6.90 1.16
CA TYR A 104 13.98 7.29 0.30
C TYR A 104 15.18 7.78 1.13
N TYR A 105 15.83 6.86 1.84
CA TYR A 105 17.27 6.90 2.09
C TYR A 105 17.92 5.51 2.15
N PHE A 106 17.16 4.43 1.97
CA PHE A 106 17.76 3.11 1.96
C PHE A 106 17.06 2.21 0.95
N SER A 107 17.49 2.34 -0.31
CA SER A 107 17.31 1.25 -1.27
C SER A 107 18.08 0.06 -0.71
N VAL A 108 17.37 -0.86 -0.06
CA VAL A 108 17.94 -2.12 0.45
C VAL A 108 18.22 -3.00 -0.77
N MET A 109 19.33 -2.73 -1.45
CA MET A 109 19.94 -3.68 -2.38
C MET A 109 20.75 -4.66 -1.51
N VAL A 110 20.10 -5.69 -0.96
CA VAL A 110 20.83 -6.81 -0.35
C VAL A 110 21.47 -7.61 -1.48
N LEU A 111 22.73 -7.27 -1.80
CA LEU A 111 23.61 -8.14 -2.56
C LEU A 111 24.05 -9.29 -1.64
N LEU A 112 23.32 -10.41 -1.65
CA LEU A 112 23.84 -11.65 -1.11
C LEU A 112 24.92 -12.16 -2.05
N LYS A 113 26.18 -11.91 -1.70
CA LYS A 113 27.34 -12.52 -2.38
C LYS A 113 27.44 -13.95 -1.86
N ASN A 114 27.29 -14.92 -2.74
CA ASN A 114 27.35 -16.34 -2.39
C ASN A 114 28.81 -16.69 -2.05
N GLU A 115 29.18 -16.74 -0.77
CA GLU A 115 30.45 -17.32 -0.29
C GLU A 115 30.36 -18.86 -0.31
N GLN A 116 30.33 -19.47 -1.50
CA GLN A 116 30.36 -20.94 -1.61
C GLN A 116 31.44 -21.48 -2.56
N GLU A 117 32.38 -20.64 -3.02
CA GLU A 117 33.56 -21.11 -3.76
C GLU A 117 34.84 -20.95 -2.92
N LYS A 118 34.97 -21.79 -1.90
CA LYS A 118 36.26 -22.19 -1.32
C LYS A 118 36.16 -23.69 -1.01
N HIS A 119 36.38 -24.53 -2.01
CA HIS A 119 37.01 -25.84 -1.90
C HIS A 119 37.42 -26.33 -3.29
#